data_AF-A0A6I0EY52-F1
#
_entry.id   AF-A0A6I0EY52-F1
#
_cell.length_a   1.000
_cell.length_b   1.000
_cell.length_c   1.000
_cell.angle_alpha   90.00
_cell.angle_beta   90.00
_cell.angle_gamma   90.00
#
_symmetry.space_group_name_H-M   'P 1'
#
loop_
_entity.id
_entity.type
_entity.pdbx_description
1 polymer ?
#
loop_
_entity_poly.entity_id
_entity_poly.type
_entity_poly.pdbx_seq_one_letter_code
_entity_poly.pdbx_strand_id
1 'polypeptide(L)'
;MQMTEVLQKTKDILQAHKKKLIGIVIVIVLLSAASAGFQAIFQVKGVVTNVTESRITVANFFRTQTINLTGVPVNTTTIQLGDRAFIQKNLQGNILYVTVRSSENHKEKSKDWERGERGGDKDHF
;
A
#
# COMPACT_ATOMS: atom_id res chain seq x y z
N MET A 1 40.91 -42.72 -17.20
CA MET A 1 41.86 -42.19 -16.20
C MET A 1 41.79 -40.66 -16.06
N GLN A 2 41.53 -39.89 -17.12
CA GLN A 2 41.41 -38.42 -17.06
C GLN A 2 40.17 -37.91 -16.29
N MET A 3 39.05 -38.63 -16.34
CA MET A 3 37.78 -38.21 -15.72
C MET A 3 37.84 -38.12 -14.19
N THR A 4 38.65 -38.99 -13.57
CA THR A 4 38.89 -39.02 -12.12
C THR A 4 39.79 -37.89 -11.65
N GLU A 5 40.80 -37.48 -12.43
CA GLU A 5 41.64 -36.32 -12.09
C GLU A 5 40.87 -34.99 -12.15
N VAL A 6 39.97 -34.84 -13.13
CA VAL A 6 39.12 -33.64 -13.24
C VAL A 6 38.21 -33.54 -12.03
N LEU A 7 37.59 -34.65 -11.61
CA LEU A 7 36.76 -34.72 -10.41
C LEU A 7 37.53 -34.38 -9.13
N GLN A 8 38.77 -34.89 -9.00
CA GLN A 8 39.62 -34.64 -7.84
C GLN A 8 40.02 -33.16 -7.76
N LYS A 9 40.51 -32.58 -8.88
CA LYS A 9 40.85 -31.16 -8.99
C LYS A 9 39.66 -30.26 -8.68
N THR A 10 38.47 -30.63 -9.16
CA THR A 10 37.24 -29.87 -8.89
C THR A 10 36.88 -29.89 -7.40
N LYS A 11 37.02 -31.05 -6.73
CA LYS A 11 36.79 -31.16 -5.28
C LYS A 11 37.79 -30.36 -4.46
N ASP A 12 39.07 -30.36 -4.84
CA ASP A 12 40.12 -29.63 -4.14
C ASP A 12 39.94 -28.11 -4.25
N ILE A 13 39.58 -27.62 -5.45
CA ILE A 13 39.25 -26.21 -5.68
C ILE A 13 38.00 -25.81 -4.87
N LEU A 14 36.99 -26.68 -4.82
CA LEU A 14 35.75 -26.44 -4.07
C LEU A 14 36.01 -26.40 -2.56
N GLN A 15 36.88 -27.28 -2.04
CA GLN A 15 37.27 -27.26 -0.63
C GLN A 15 38.13 -26.04 -0.29
N ALA A 16 39.10 -25.70 -1.14
CA ALA A 16 39.99 -24.55 -0.94
C ALA A 16 39.22 -23.21 -0.93
N HIS A 17 38.13 -23.11 -1.69
CA HIS A 17 37.34 -21.88 -1.80
C HIS A 17 35.95 -21.95 -1.17
N LYS A 18 35.64 -23.01 -0.40
CA LYS A 18 34.33 -23.21 0.25
C LYS A 18 33.84 -21.98 1.02
N LYS A 19 34.73 -21.30 1.76
CA LYS A 19 34.40 -20.08 2.51
C LYS A 19 34.03 -18.90 1.60
N LYS A 20 34.72 -18.74 0.47
CA LYS A 20 34.41 -17.69 -0.52
C LYS A 20 33.12 -18.00 -1.27
N LEU A 21 32.88 -19.25 -1.62
CA LEU A 21 31.64 -19.70 -2.28
C LEU A 21 30.42 -19.52 -1.37
N ILE A 22 30.51 -19.89 -0.09
CA ILE A 22 29.44 -19.64 0.88
C ILE A 22 29.18 -18.13 1.00
N GLY A 23 30.23 -17.31 1.05
CA GLY A 23 30.09 -15.85 1.05
C GLY A 23 29.33 -15.32 -0.17
N ILE A 24 29.67 -15.79 -1.36
CA ILE A 24 28.97 -15.41 -2.61
C ILE A 24 27.50 -15.83 -2.57
N VAL A 25 27.21 -17.06 -2.11
CA VAL A 25 25.82 -17.55 -1.98
C VAL A 25 25.03 -16.67 -1.00
N ILE A 26 25.60 -16.32 0.15
CA ILE A 26 24.94 -15.42 1.12
C ILE A 26 24.68 -14.04 0.51
N VAL A 27 25.63 -13.48 -0.23
CA VAL A 27 25.48 -12.19 -0.91
C VAL A 27 24.35 -12.24 -1.94
N ILE A 28 24.27 -13.31 -2.74
CA ILE A 28 23.19 -13.51 -3.71
C ILE A 28 21.84 -13.61 -2.99
N VAL A 29 21.76 -14.37 -1.90
CA VAL A 29 20.54 -14.51 -1.10
C VAL A 29 20.10 -13.15 -0.53
N LEU A 30 21.01 -12.37 0.04
CA LEU A 30 20.72 -11.03 0.56
C LEU A 30 20.27 -10.06 -0.54
N LEU A 31 20.92 -10.09 -1.71
CA LEU A 31 20.51 -9.28 -2.87
C LEU A 31 19.11 -9.65 -3.36
N SER A 32 18.78 -10.95 -3.42
CA SER A 32 17.45 -11.42 -3.80
C SER A 32 16.37 -11.05 -2.77
N ALA A 33 16.69 -11.12 -1.47
CA ALA A 33 15.77 -10.69 -0.41
C ALA A 33 15.55 -9.16 -0.43
N ALA A 34 16.61 -8.38 -0.66
CA ALA A 34 16.51 -6.92 -0.76
C ALA A 34 15.72 -6.46 -2.00
N SER A 35 15.84 -7.17 -3.12
CA SER A 35 15.11 -6.83 -4.36
C SER A 35 13.62 -7.17 -4.29
N ALA A 36 13.20 -8.16 -3.49
CA ALA A 36 11.79 -8.40 -3.20
C ALA A 36 11.11 -7.22 -2.47
N GLY A 37 11.88 -6.42 -1.74
CA GLY A 37 11.38 -5.20 -1.08
C GLY A 37 11.10 -4.05 -2.05
N PHE A 38 11.72 -4.03 -3.24
CA PHE A 38 11.73 -2.86 -4.14
C PHE A 38 10.40 -2.61 -4.88
N GLN A 39 9.49 -3.58 -4.92
CA GLN A 39 8.15 -3.44 -5.50
C GLN A 39 7.05 -3.17 -4.47
N ALA A 40 7.39 -2.94 -3.20
CA ALA A 40 6.38 -2.69 -2.19
C ALA A 40 5.69 -1.33 -2.42
N ILE A 41 4.45 -1.41 -2.91
CA ILE A 41 3.54 -0.27 -2.98
C ILE A 41 2.85 -0.16 -1.62
N PHE A 42 3.02 0.98 -0.95
CA PHE A 42 2.32 1.25 0.30
C PHE A 42 0.96 1.86 0.02
N GLN A 43 -0.08 1.21 0.51
CA GLN A 43 -1.44 1.70 0.43
C GLN A 43 -1.85 2.34 1.76
N VAL A 44 -2.15 3.63 1.73
CA VAL A 44 -2.75 4.36 2.84
C VAL A 44 -4.24 4.46 2.57
N LYS A 45 -5.04 3.70 3.32
CA LYS A 45 -6.50 3.84 3.37
C LYS A 45 -6.87 4.55 4.66
N GLY A 46 -7.71 5.56 4.62
CA GLY A 46 -8.16 6.22 5.83
C GLY A 46 -9.23 7.26 5.61
N VAL A 47 -9.55 7.98 6.67
CA VAL A 47 -10.53 9.06 6.68
C VAL A 47 -9.82 10.39 6.68
N VAL A 48 -10.29 11.34 5.89
CA VAL A 48 -9.77 12.71 5.84
C VAL A 48 -10.17 13.42 7.12
N THR A 49 -9.18 13.89 7.88
CA THR A 49 -9.37 14.60 9.15
C THR A 49 -8.97 16.07 9.09
N ASN A 50 -8.24 16.46 8.05
CA ASN A 50 -7.91 17.86 7.77
C ASN A 50 -7.71 18.06 6.26
N VAL A 51 -8.16 19.20 5.73
CA VAL A 51 -7.95 19.62 4.35
C VAL A 51 -7.41 21.04 4.35
N THR A 52 -6.32 21.25 3.62
CA THR A 52 -5.74 22.55 3.29
C THR A 52 -5.66 22.67 1.78
N GLU A 53 -5.38 23.86 1.24
CA GLU A 53 -5.35 24.15 -0.21
C GLU A 53 -4.63 23.09 -1.06
N SER A 54 -3.48 22.59 -0.61
CA SER A 54 -2.66 21.59 -1.33
C SER A 54 -2.38 20.33 -0.53
N ARG A 55 -2.95 20.17 0.68
CA ARG A 55 -2.60 19.07 1.58
C ARG A 55 -3.84 18.46 2.19
N ILE A 56 -3.81 17.13 2.34
CA ILE A 56 -4.82 16.41 3.11
C ILE A 56 -4.17 15.60 4.21
N THR A 57 -4.81 15.56 5.37
CA THR A 57 -4.44 14.66 6.46
C THR A 57 -5.40 13.50 6.49
N VAL A 58 -4.84 12.30 6.37
CA VAL A 58 -5.59 11.04 6.36
C VAL A 58 -5.23 10.26 7.62
N ALA A 59 -6.23 9.95 8.42
CA ALA A 59 -6.10 9.10 9.59
C ALA A 59 -6.57 7.68 9.26
N ASN A 60 -5.72 6.71 9.59
CA ASN A 60 -6.09 5.29 9.67
C ASN A 60 -5.90 4.81 11.10
N PHE A 61 -6.46 3.64 11.45
CA PHE A 61 -6.39 3.03 12.78
C PHE A 61 -4.95 2.94 13.33
N PHE A 62 -3.96 2.75 12.44
CA PHE A 62 -2.56 2.60 12.82
C PHE A 62 -1.74 3.90 12.83
N ARG A 63 -2.09 4.88 11.97
CA ARG A 63 -1.27 6.08 11.78
C ARG A 63 -2.04 7.19 11.08
N THR A 64 -1.75 8.43 11.47
CA THR A 64 -2.15 9.65 10.77
C THR A 64 -1.02 10.15 9.87
N GLN A 65 -1.34 10.52 8.63
CA GLN A 65 -0.36 11.06 7.68
C GLN A 65 -0.90 12.29 6.97
N THR A 66 -0.07 13.33 6.89
CA THR A 66 -0.31 14.50 6.04
C THR A 66 0.37 14.32 4.69
N ILE A 67 -0.35 14.61 3.62
CA ILE A 67 0.04 14.27 2.27
C ILE A 67 -0.08 15.52 1.42
N ASN A 68 1.02 15.87 0.75
CA ASN A 68 1.05 16.98 -0.20
C ASN A 68 0.55 16.50 -1.56
N LEU A 69 -0.49 17.16 -2.08
CA LEU A 69 -1.12 16.85 -3.35
C LEU A 69 -0.64 17.77 -4.48
N THR A 70 0.36 18.62 -4.25
CA THR A 70 0.94 19.46 -5.32
C THR A 70 1.35 18.60 -6.52
N GLY A 71 0.83 18.94 -7.71
CA GLY A 71 1.13 18.23 -8.95
C GLY A 71 0.35 16.92 -9.16
N VAL A 72 -0.54 16.55 -8.24
CA VAL A 72 -1.44 15.40 -8.38
C VAL A 72 -2.76 15.89 -9.02
N PRO A 73 -3.35 15.19 -10.00
CA PRO A 73 -4.60 15.58 -10.65
C PRO A 73 -5.83 15.33 -9.75
N VAL A 74 -5.85 15.92 -8.55
CA VAL A 74 -6.92 15.81 -7.57
C VAL A 74 -7.35 17.21 -7.18
N ASN A 75 -8.65 17.49 -7.29
CA ASN A 75 -9.21 18.75 -6.84
C ASN A 75 -9.41 18.71 -5.32
N THR A 76 -8.62 19.48 -4.57
CA THR A 76 -8.72 19.56 -3.11
C THR A 76 -10.02 20.23 -2.64
N THR A 77 -10.64 21.07 -3.46
CA THR A 77 -11.89 21.77 -3.12
C THR A 77 -13.09 20.83 -3.03
N THR A 78 -13.02 19.64 -3.64
CA THR A 78 -14.10 18.65 -3.58
C THR A 78 -13.92 17.64 -2.45
N ILE A 79 -12.81 17.73 -1.69
CA ILE A 79 -12.50 16.83 -0.58
C ILE A 79 -13.05 17.43 0.71
N GLN A 80 -13.84 16.67 1.45
CA GLN A 80 -14.40 17.09 2.73
C GLN A 80 -13.84 16.26 3.89
N LEU A 81 -13.98 16.81 5.10
CA LEU A 81 -13.69 16.09 6.33
C LEU A 81 -14.65 14.90 6.44
N GLY A 82 -14.12 13.73 6.80
CA GLY A 82 -14.89 12.48 6.87
C GLY A 82 -14.86 11.65 5.59
N ASP A 83 -14.36 12.20 4.48
CA ASP A 83 -14.23 11.45 3.23
C ASP A 83 -13.20 10.32 3.35
N ARG A 84 -13.42 9.25 2.58
CA ARG A 84 -12.49 8.12 2.54
C ARG A 84 -11.44 8.35 1.47
N ALA A 85 -10.19 8.47 1.88
CA ALA A 85 -9.06 8.61 0.99
C ALA A 85 -8.31 7.28 0.84
N PHE A 86 -7.95 6.98 -0.41
CA PHE A 86 -7.12 5.85 -0.81
C PHE A 86 -5.91 6.36 -1.57
N ILE A 87 -4.72 6.10 -1.04
CA ILE A 87 -3.48 6.68 -1.54
C ILE A 87 -2.46 5.57 -1.71
N GLN A 88 -1.87 5.47 -2.90
CA GLN A 88 -0.78 4.56 -3.19
C GLN A 88 0.52 5.34 -3.29
N LYS A 89 1.54 4.87 -2.57
CA LYS A 89 2.88 5.44 -2.60
C LYS A 89 3.91 4.37 -2.96
N ASN A 90 4.99 4.78 -3.60
CA ASN A 90 6.18 3.95 -3.72
C ASN A 90 7.01 3.98 -2.42
N LEU A 91 8.08 3.20 -2.35
CA LEU A 91 9.01 3.16 -1.21
C LEU A 91 9.71 4.48 -0.91
N GLN A 92 9.89 5.33 -1.93
CA GLN A 92 10.47 6.66 -1.77
C GLN A 92 9.48 7.67 -1.18
N GLY A 93 8.21 7.27 -0.99
CA GLY A 93 7.14 8.13 -0.50
C GLY A 93 6.46 8.95 -1.59
N ASN A 94 6.82 8.77 -2.85
CA ASN A 94 6.18 9.43 -3.98
C ASN A 94 4.77 8.86 -4.18
N ILE A 95 3.83 9.76 -4.45
CA ILE A 95 2.44 9.41 -4.68
C ILE A 95 2.29 8.88 -6.10
N LEU A 96 1.83 7.64 -6.22
CA LEU A 96 1.53 7.03 -7.51
C LEU A 96 0.07 7.26 -7.89
N TYR A 97 -0.82 7.23 -6.90
CA TYR A 97 -2.26 7.32 -7.14
C TYR A 97 -3.00 7.82 -5.90
N VAL A 98 -4.04 8.62 -6.11
CA VAL A 98 -4.94 9.14 -5.06
C VAL A 98 -6.37 9.01 -5.55
N THR A 99 -7.24 8.52 -4.67
CA THR A 99 -8.69 8.54 -4.86
C THR A 99 -9.36 8.95 -3.57
N VAL A 100 -10.32 9.86 -3.66
CA VAL A 100 -11.15 10.27 -2.53
C VAL A 100 -12.59 9.95 -2.87
N ARG A 101 -13.29 9.30 -1.94
CA ARG A 101 -14.72 9.01 -2.04
C ARG A 101 -15.47 9.78 -0.98
N SER A 102 -16.48 10.53 -1.42
CA SER A 102 -17.35 11.28 -0.52
C SER A 102 -18.08 10.35 0.44
N SER A 103 -18.08 10.73 1.72
CA SER A 103 -18.83 10.02 2.76
C SER A 103 -20.35 10.25 2.71
N GLU A 104 -20.78 11.26 1.97
CA GLU A 104 -22.17 11.74 1.91
C GLU A 104 -23.13 10.69 1.31
N ASN A 105 -22.65 9.89 0.36
CA ASN A 105 -23.38 8.76 -0.25
C ASN A 105 -23.82 7.67 0.75
N HIS A 106 -23.22 7.61 1.95
CA HIS A 106 -23.60 6.62 2.96
C HIS A 106 -24.72 7.10 3.91
N LYS A 107 -24.93 8.41 4.04
CA LYS A 107 -25.97 8.98 4.92
C LYS A 107 -27.32 9.09 4.22
N GLU A 108 -27.34 9.31 2.92
CA GLU A 108 -28.59 9.39 2.16
C GLU A 108 -29.29 8.03 2.12
N LYS A 109 -28.52 6.96 1.88
CA LYS A 109 -29.05 5.60 1.85
C LYS A 109 -29.62 5.13 3.19
N SER A 110 -29.16 5.63 4.34
CA SER A 110 -29.69 5.24 5.65
C SER A 110 -30.99 5.96 6.01
N LYS A 111 -31.24 7.16 5.47
CA LYS A 111 -32.48 7.90 5.75
C LYS A 111 -33.70 7.34 5.02
N ASP A 112 -33.51 6.74 3.85
CA ASP A 112 -34.60 6.11 3.11
C ASP A 112 -35.13 4.85 3.80
N TRP A 113 -34.27 4.07 4.47
CA TRP A 113 -34.69 2.90 5.24
C TRP A 113 -35.48 3.30 6.51
N GLU A 114 -35.08 4.35 7.22
CA GLU A 114 -35.81 4.80 8.42
C GLU A 114 -37.16 5.49 8.10
N ARG A 115 -37.33 6.06 6.89
CA ARG A 115 -38.60 6.65 6.47
C ARG A 115 -39.60 5.60 5.97
N GLY A 116 -39.13 4.47 5.45
CA GLY A 116 -39.97 3.36 4.99
C GLY A 116 -40.63 2.55 6.12
N GLU A 117 -40.01 2.46 7.30
CA GLU A 117 -40.51 1.61 8.40
C GLU A 117 -41.51 2.31 9.36
N ARG A 118 -41.75 3.63 9.22
CA ARG A 118 -42.70 4.36 10.08
C ARG A 118 -44.01 4.74 9.39
N GLY A 119 -44.23 4.30 8.15
CA GLY A 119 -45.33 4.75 7.29
C GLY A 119 -46.43 3.72 6.98
N GLY A 120 -46.47 2.58 7.67
CA GLY A 120 -47.44 1.52 7.39
C GLY A 120 -48.17 1.04 8.64
N ASP A 121 -49.19 1.79 9.06
CA ASP A 121 -50.56 1.25 9.24
C ASP A 121 -51.47 2.36 9.76
N LYS A 122 -52.12 3.04 8.82
CA LYS A 122 -53.36 3.77 9.09
C LYS A 122 -54.31 3.57 7.92
N ASP A 123 -55.38 2.88 8.28
CA ASP A 123 -56.75 3.10 7.80
C ASP A 123 -57.06 2.58 6.40
N HIS A 124 -57.57 1.34 6.33
CA HIS A 124 -58.51 0.96 5.28
C HIS A 124 -59.57 -0.04 5.80
N PHE A 125 -60.79 0.51 5.90
CA PHE A 125 -62.13 -0.10 6.02
C PHE A 125 -62.60 -0.64 7.37
#